data_AF-A0A0W0SKF1-F1
#
_entry.id   AF-A0A0W0SKF1-F1
#
_cell.length_a   1.000
_cell.length_b   1.000
_cell.length_c   1.000
_cell.angle_alpha   90.00
_cell.angle_beta   90.00
_cell.angle_gamma   90.00
#
_symmetry.space_group_name_H-M   'P 1'
#
loop_
_entity.id
_entity.type
_entity.pdbx_description
1 polymer ?
#
loop_
_entity_poly.entity_id
_entity_poly.type
_entity_poly.pdbx_seq_one_letter_code
_entity_poly.pdbx_strand_id
1 'polypeptide(L)'
;MPTIQELPSLIVLSGAEEGQVISHDKDNKPLSVTQAATVVFVPVVLVERCLVTPDYVLYMFDNNENIKEKLAEIEKSEQNAVILVGTGKERSVYFVENGRASFHPVTVSCGYSLDKISKLTRDENGKVDPVKNDPTILALVIRYLRLDGGHANEAQITGTRTGKNVFSTSFGPCNPIVGKRKDDQLFVLHHADGAFVDRTDGIGQFITSLEEGGGADFVVVMQNPKIARSIGKAPLLAGGLSVELQERNVKRVDFPEGYSAIACVNGTTVILAEKMEFFKNATEKRELIQKHQEHEIKGNGRQVDIRESAQIIPMSQTVKEVKEINQQMKTQRKTKEGPYENILKGLEKMGIVPEIPKKEGLLKKIFRF
;
A
#
# COMPACT_ATOMS: atom_id res chain seq x y z
N MET A 1 4.29 23.39 -21.19
CA MET A 1 3.88 22.97 -19.83
C MET A 1 3.13 21.66 -20.01
N PRO A 2 3.55 20.54 -19.37
CA PRO A 2 2.75 19.32 -19.45
C PRO A 2 1.38 19.61 -18.80
N THR A 3 0.32 19.34 -19.56
CA THR A 3 -1.07 19.54 -19.15
C THR A 3 -1.40 18.52 -18.05
N ILE A 4 -1.77 19.00 -16.86
CA ILE A 4 -2.37 18.16 -15.83
C ILE A 4 -3.68 17.64 -16.41
N GLN A 5 -3.78 16.32 -16.59
CA GLN A 5 -5.05 15.72 -16.97
C GLN A 5 -5.98 15.79 -15.76
N GLU A 6 -7.09 16.51 -15.92
CA GLU A 6 -8.16 16.51 -14.94
C GLU A 6 -8.82 15.13 -14.93
N LEU A 7 -8.92 14.55 -13.73
CA LEU A 7 -9.57 13.27 -13.48
C LEU A 7 -10.86 13.51 -12.70
N PRO A 8 -11.85 12.60 -12.79
CA PRO A 8 -13.08 12.76 -12.03
C PRO A 8 -12.79 12.78 -10.52
N SER A 9 -13.71 13.38 -9.79
CA SER A 9 -13.66 13.42 -8.32
C SER A 9 -13.93 12.06 -7.66
N LEU A 10 -14.52 11.13 -8.41
CA LEU A 10 -14.81 9.75 -8.00
C LEU A 10 -14.30 8.77 -9.06
N ILE A 11 -13.53 7.78 -8.62
CA ILE A 11 -13.12 6.63 -9.42
C ILE A 11 -13.75 5.36 -8.85
N VAL A 12 -14.23 4.47 -9.73
CA VAL A 12 -14.67 3.13 -9.38
C VAL A 12 -13.68 2.11 -9.92
N LEU A 13 -13.18 1.26 -9.03
CA LEU A 13 -12.31 0.13 -9.33
C LEU A 13 -13.12 -1.17 -9.26
N SER A 14 -13.09 -1.96 -10.33
CA SER A 14 -13.80 -3.24 -10.42
C SER A 14 -12.90 -4.32 -11.00
N GLY A 15 -13.21 -5.59 -10.70
CA GLY A 15 -12.52 -6.73 -11.27
C GLY A 15 -12.80 -6.86 -12.76
N ALA A 16 -11.79 -7.30 -13.50
CA ALA A 16 -11.90 -7.71 -14.89
C ALA A 16 -11.25 -9.09 -15.08
N GLU A 17 -11.24 -9.57 -16.31
CA GLU A 17 -10.58 -10.82 -16.68
C GLU A 17 -9.09 -10.80 -16.31
N GLU A 18 -8.52 -11.98 -16.02
CA GLU A 18 -7.10 -12.18 -15.72
C GLU A 18 -6.56 -11.36 -14.51
N GLY A 19 -7.44 -11.04 -13.56
CA GLY A 19 -7.09 -10.32 -12.33
C GLY A 19 -6.63 -8.88 -12.58
N GLN A 20 -7.01 -8.29 -13.72
CA GLN A 20 -6.87 -6.86 -13.95
C GLN A 20 -7.95 -6.08 -13.21
N VAL A 21 -7.64 -4.84 -12.87
CA VAL A 21 -8.57 -3.88 -12.29
C VAL A 21 -8.93 -2.84 -13.34
N ILE A 22 -10.22 -2.73 -13.65
CA ILE A 22 -10.74 -1.66 -14.51
C ILE A 22 -11.07 -0.43 -13.66
N SER A 23 -10.82 0.75 -14.23
CA SER A 23 -11.01 2.04 -13.59
C SER A 23 -12.00 2.86 -14.39
N HIS A 24 -13.15 3.18 -13.81
CA HIS A 24 -14.22 3.95 -14.44
C HIS A 24 -14.57 5.20 -13.63
N ASP A 25 -15.17 6.18 -14.27
CA ASP A 25 -15.84 7.28 -13.56
C ASP A 25 -17.23 6.87 -13.04
N LYS A 26 -17.94 7.83 -12.44
CA LYS A 26 -19.31 7.66 -11.92
C LYS A 26 -20.35 7.27 -12.99
N ASP A 27 -20.10 7.61 -14.25
CA ASP A 27 -20.98 7.34 -15.40
C ASP A 27 -20.55 6.06 -16.15
N ASN A 28 -19.67 5.26 -15.52
CA ASN A 28 -19.10 4.03 -16.07
C ASN A 28 -18.25 4.24 -17.34
N LYS A 29 -17.70 5.45 -17.54
CA LYS A 29 -16.77 5.71 -18.64
C LYS A 29 -15.36 5.26 -18.23
N PRO A 30 -14.64 4.50 -19.09
CA PRO A 30 -13.28 4.10 -18.81
C PRO A 30 -12.34 5.28 -18.62
N LEU A 31 -11.52 5.20 -17.57
CA LEU A 31 -10.47 6.18 -17.32
C LEU A 31 -9.17 5.72 -17.97
N SER A 32 -8.68 6.53 -18.92
CA SER A 32 -7.35 6.34 -19.48
C SER A 32 -6.33 6.95 -18.53
N VAL A 33 -5.82 6.12 -17.62
CA VAL A 33 -4.60 6.44 -16.88
C VAL A 33 -3.42 6.02 -17.75
N THR A 34 -2.54 6.95 -18.09
CA THR A 34 -1.44 6.70 -19.04
C THR A 34 -0.54 5.54 -18.61
N GLN A 35 0.02 4.82 -19.60
CA GLN A 35 0.73 3.55 -19.43
C GLN A 35 2.09 3.62 -18.69
N ALA A 36 2.61 4.82 -18.40
CA ALA A 36 3.79 4.96 -17.53
C ALA A 36 3.38 4.88 -16.06
N ALA A 37 4.32 4.56 -15.16
CA ALA A 37 4.07 4.59 -13.71
C ALA A 37 3.47 5.93 -13.31
N THR A 38 2.18 5.92 -12.99
CA THR A 38 1.38 7.13 -12.81
C THR A 38 0.89 7.17 -11.39
N VAL A 39 1.09 8.30 -10.72
CA VAL A 39 0.46 8.56 -9.43
C VAL A 39 -0.72 9.48 -9.66
N VAL A 40 -1.87 9.13 -9.12
CA VAL A 40 -3.13 9.85 -9.26
C VAL A 40 -3.59 10.27 -7.87
N PHE A 41 -4.15 11.47 -7.76
CA PHE A 41 -4.96 11.85 -6.62
C PHE A 41 -6.42 11.95 -7.06
N VAL A 42 -7.33 11.37 -6.30
CA VAL A 42 -8.79 11.60 -6.41
C VAL A 42 -9.41 11.72 -5.04
N PRO A 43 -10.43 12.58 -4.84
CA PRO A 43 -11.11 12.66 -3.55
C PRO A 43 -11.68 11.32 -3.06
N VAL A 44 -12.39 10.59 -3.92
CA VAL A 44 -13.06 9.33 -3.56
C VAL A 44 -12.68 8.21 -4.52
N VAL A 45 -12.35 7.06 -3.96
CA VAL A 45 -12.25 5.81 -4.70
C VAL A 45 -13.23 4.78 -4.14
N LEU A 46 -14.07 4.22 -5.01
CA LEU A 46 -14.91 3.07 -4.70
C LEU A 46 -14.22 1.82 -5.21
N VAL A 47 -14.07 0.81 -4.37
CA VAL A 47 -13.36 -0.42 -4.71
C VAL A 47 -14.28 -1.61 -4.54
N GLU A 48 -14.39 -2.44 -5.56
CA GLU A 48 -15.12 -3.69 -5.46
C GLU A 48 -14.45 -4.59 -4.41
N ARG A 49 -15.24 -5.08 -3.45
CA ARG A 49 -14.72 -5.76 -2.26
C ARG A 49 -13.87 -6.98 -2.60
N CYS A 50 -14.24 -7.70 -3.65
CA CYS A 50 -13.52 -8.90 -4.11
C CYS A 50 -12.06 -8.62 -4.52
N LEU A 51 -11.73 -7.38 -4.93
CA LEU A 51 -10.36 -6.98 -5.27
C LEU A 51 -9.43 -6.95 -4.05
N VAL A 52 -9.97 -6.58 -2.89
CA VAL A 52 -9.24 -6.54 -1.62
C VAL A 52 -9.32 -7.89 -0.93
N THR A 53 -10.55 -8.38 -0.81
CA THR A 53 -10.90 -9.59 -0.10
C THR A 53 -11.94 -10.35 -0.92
N PRO A 54 -11.50 -11.34 -1.74
CA PRO A 54 -12.40 -12.32 -2.32
C PRO A 54 -13.24 -12.98 -1.22
N ASP A 55 -14.44 -13.42 -1.57
CA ASP A 55 -15.26 -14.19 -0.65
C ASP A 55 -14.66 -15.59 -0.53
N TYR A 56 -14.04 -15.83 0.63
CA TYR A 56 -13.40 -17.08 0.96
C TYR A 56 -14.31 -17.92 1.85
N VAL A 57 -14.35 -19.22 1.59
CA VAL A 57 -14.90 -20.21 2.50
C VAL A 57 -13.79 -20.72 3.43
N LEU A 58 -14.09 -21.00 4.69
CA LEU A 58 -13.14 -21.58 5.63
C LEU A 58 -13.45 -23.06 5.86
N TYR A 59 -12.42 -23.89 5.71
CA TYR A 59 -12.43 -25.29 6.13
C TYR A 59 -11.44 -25.48 7.27
N MET A 60 -11.81 -26.32 8.24
CA MET A 60 -11.00 -26.58 9.43
C MET A 60 -10.88 -28.08 9.67
N PHE A 61 -9.64 -28.59 9.65
CA PHE A 61 -9.33 -29.98 9.95
C PHE A 61 -8.37 -30.09 11.13
N ASP A 62 -8.57 -31.11 11.97
CA ASP A 62 -7.74 -31.27 13.17
C ASP A 62 -6.34 -31.81 12.85
N ASN A 63 -6.21 -32.55 11.74
CA ASN A 63 -4.97 -33.14 11.27
C ASN A 63 -4.89 -33.10 9.73
N ASN A 64 -3.74 -33.48 9.17
CA ASN A 64 -3.47 -33.47 7.74
C ASN A 64 -3.84 -34.80 7.02
N GLU A 65 -4.64 -35.66 7.65
CA GLU A 65 -5.06 -36.93 7.08
C GLU A 65 -5.89 -36.70 5.82
N ASN A 66 -5.52 -37.39 4.74
CA ASN A 66 -6.13 -37.30 3.41
C ASN A 66 -6.24 -35.86 2.86
N ILE A 67 -5.33 -34.96 3.27
CA ILE A 67 -5.41 -33.55 2.89
C ILE A 67 -5.38 -33.34 1.37
N LYS A 68 -4.67 -34.18 0.62
CA LYS A 68 -4.62 -34.10 -0.85
C LYS A 68 -5.99 -34.37 -1.47
N GLU A 69 -6.71 -35.36 -0.96
CA GLU A 69 -8.06 -35.71 -1.43
C GLU A 69 -9.05 -34.62 -1.06
N LYS A 70 -9.01 -34.15 0.20
CA LYS A 70 -9.83 -33.03 0.68
C LYS A 70 -9.62 -31.76 -0.13
N LEU A 71 -8.37 -31.40 -0.44
CA LEU A 71 -8.07 -30.25 -1.29
C LEU A 71 -8.64 -30.41 -2.70
N ALA A 72 -8.50 -31.59 -3.31
CA ALA A 72 -9.04 -31.86 -4.64
C ALA A 72 -10.58 -31.86 -4.67
N GLU A 73 -11.25 -32.20 -3.57
CA GLU A 73 -12.70 -32.07 -3.44
C GLU A 73 -13.13 -30.61 -3.28
N ILE A 74 -12.47 -29.86 -2.38
CA ILE A 74 -12.77 -28.43 -2.15
C ILE A 74 -12.53 -27.61 -3.43
N GLU A 75 -11.46 -27.90 -4.17
CA GLU A 75 -11.14 -27.26 -5.45
C GLU A 75 -12.26 -27.39 -6.49
N LYS A 76 -13.01 -28.51 -6.47
CA LYS A 76 -14.13 -28.74 -7.40
C LYS A 76 -15.38 -27.93 -7.03
N SER A 77 -15.54 -27.57 -5.76
CA SER A 77 -16.75 -26.91 -5.25
C SER A 77 -16.58 -25.42 -4.98
N GLU A 78 -15.35 -24.96 -4.71
CA GLU A 78 -15.09 -23.61 -4.23
C GLU A 78 -14.19 -22.81 -5.16
N GLN A 79 -14.56 -21.56 -5.42
CA GLN A 79 -13.70 -20.62 -6.14
C GLN A 79 -12.54 -20.14 -5.26
N ASN A 80 -12.81 -19.81 -3.99
CA ASN A 80 -11.80 -19.38 -3.04
C ASN A 80 -12.04 -20.02 -1.67
N ALA A 81 -11.05 -20.73 -1.13
CA ALA A 81 -11.14 -21.37 0.18
C ALA A 81 -9.83 -21.26 0.98
N VAL A 82 -9.95 -21.12 2.29
CA VAL A 82 -8.85 -21.23 3.25
C VAL A 82 -9.04 -22.56 3.97
N ILE A 83 -8.03 -23.41 3.98
CA ILE A 83 -8.07 -24.70 4.66
C ILE A 83 -7.07 -24.66 5.80
N LEU A 84 -7.57 -24.53 7.02
CA LEU A 84 -6.78 -24.49 8.24
C LEU A 84 -6.66 -25.90 8.83
N VAL A 85 -5.43 -26.37 9.00
CA VAL A 85 -5.11 -27.72 9.48
C VAL A 85 -4.32 -27.65 10.79
N GLY A 86 -4.76 -28.41 11.78
CA GLY A 86 -4.14 -28.52 13.09
C GLY A 86 -4.95 -27.86 14.20
N THR A 87 -4.66 -28.26 15.44
CA THR A 87 -5.33 -27.73 16.65
C THR A 87 -4.42 -26.84 17.49
N GLY A 88 -3.11 -26.87 17.24
CA GLY A 88 -2.08 -26.14 17.99
C GLY A 88 -2.03 -24.63 17.73
N LYS A 89 -1.05 -23.98 18.38
CA LYS A 89 -0.74 -22.53 18.21
C LYS A 89 -0.18 -22.23 16.82
N GLU A 90 0.60 -23.15 16.26
CA GLU A 90 1.03 -23.10 14.87
C GLU A 90 0.16 -24.07 14.07
N ARG A 91 -0.32 -23.61 12.91
CA ARG A 91 -1.20 -24.38 12.04
C ARG A 91 -0.77 -24.24 10.59
N SER A 92 -1.05 -25.26 9.81
CA SER A 92 -0.82 -25.23 8.36
C SER A 92 -2.06 -24.67 7.68
N VAL A 93 -1.87 -23.71 6.78
CA VAL A 93 -2.93 -23.12 5.98
C VAL A 93 -2.68 -23.41 4.52
N TYR A 94 -3.67 -23.97 3.85
CA TYR A 94 -3.71 -24.11 2.40
C TYR A 94 -4.73 -23.13 1.83
N PHE A 95 -4.52 -22.75 0.57
CA PHE A 95 -5.41 -21.84 -0.14
C PHE A 95 -5.88 -22.51 -1.43
N VAL A 96 -7.18 -22.39 -1.71
CA VAL A 96 -7.75 -22.56 -3.04
C VAL A 96 -8.06 -21.16 -3.55
N GLU A 97 -7.54 -20.80 -4.72
CA GLU A 97 -7.79 -19.51 -5.35
C GLU A 97 -8.13 -19.71 -6.83
N ASN A 98 -9.21 -19.07 -7.28
CA ASN A 98 -9.75 -19.24 -8.64
C ASN A 98 -9.94 -20.72 -9.02
N GLY A 99 -10.45 -21.53 -8.07
CA GLY A 99 -10.68 -22.96 -8.25
C GLY A 99 -9.40 -23.77 -8.43
N ARG A 100 -8.27 -23.34 -7.86
CA ARG A 100 -7.00 -24.08 -7.87
C ARG A 100 -6.38 -24.16 -6.49
N ALA A 101 -6.06 -25.37 -6.03
CA ALA A 101 -5.42 -25.58 -4.73
C ALA A 101 -3.91 -25.35 -4.78
N SER A 102 -3.38 -24.60 -3.80
CA SER A 102 -1.96 -24.61 -3.48
C SER A 102 -1.61 -25.84 -2.63
N PHE A 103 -0.70 -26.67 -3.11
CA PHE A 103 -0.17 -27.81 -2.37
C PHE A 103 0.94 -27.43 -1.38
N HIS A 104 1.31 -26.14 -1.31
CA HIS A 104 2.34 -25.64 -0.41
C HIS A 104 1.66 -24.91 0.75
N PRO A 105 1.54 -25.54 1.93
CA PRO A 105 0.94 -24.88 3.07
C PRO A 105 1.85 -23.78 3.60
N VAL A 106 1.23 -22.72 4.13
CA VAL A 106 1.91 -21.70 4.92
C VAL A 106 1.69 -22.00 6.40
N THR A 107 2.75 -21.95 7.20
CA THR A 107 2.64 -22.08 8.65
C THR A 107 2.24 -20.73 9.25
N VAL A 108 1.15 -20.72 10.02
CA VAL A 108 0.57 -19.49 10.60
C VAL A 108 0.48 -19.60 12.11
N SER A 109 0.95 -18.56 12.82
CA SER A 109 0.94 -18.50 14.29
C SER A 109 -0.39 -18.00 14.83
N CYS A 110 -1.34 -18.91 15.00
CA CYS A 110 -2.70 -18.60 15.43
C CYS A 110 -2.83 -18.16 16.90
N GLY A 111 -1.75 -17.98 17.65
CA GLY A 111 -1.77 -17.80 19.12
C GLY A 111 -2.78 -16.78 19.64
N TYR A 112 -2.82 -15.57 19.06
CA TYR A 112 -3.76 -14.50 19.44
C TYR A 112 -5.19 -14.69 18.94
N SER A 113 -5.38 -15.54 17.93
CA SER A 113 -6.67 -15.81 17.28
C SER A 113 -7.26 -17.16 17.67
N LEU A 114 -6.56 -17.96 18.48
CA LEU A 114 -6.98 -19.32 18.85
C LEU A 114 -8.34 -19.35 19.53
N ASP A 115 -8.66 -18.38 20.38
CA ASP A 115 -9.95 -18.30 21.07
C ASP A 115 -11.10 -18.02 20.09
N LYS A 116 -10.84 -17.26 19.03
CA LYS A 116 -11.80 -16.95 17.97
C LYS A 116 -11.99 -18.14 17.06
N ILE A 117 -10.89 -18.80 16.70
CA ILE A 117 -10.90 -20.01 15.86
C ILE A 117 -11.63 -21.15 16.58
N SER A 118 -11.44 -21.34 17.88
CA SER A 118 -12.08 -22.41 18.65
C SER A 118 -13.60 -22.22 18.83
N LYS A 119 -14.11 -21.00 18.65
CA LYS A 119 -15.55 -20.69 18.65
C LYS A 119 -16.24 -21.05 17.34
N LEU A 120 -15.48 -21.32 16.27
CA LEU A 120 -16.05 -21.62 14.97
C LEU A 120 -16.60 -23.05 14.92
N THR A 121 -17.86 -23.17 14.52
CA THR A 121 -18.55 -24.45 14.29
C THR A 121 -18.41 -24.85 12.83
N ARG A 122 -18.05 -26.11 12.59
CA ARG A 122 -17.88 -26.71 11.26
C ARG A 122 -18.83 -27.90 11.07
N ASP A 123 -19.15 -28.21 9.83
CA ASP A 123 -19.90 -29.42 9.47
C ASP A 123 -19.01 -30.68 9.49
N GLU A 124 -19.58 -31.82 9.12
CA GLU A 124 -18.88 -33.12 9.05
C GLU A 124 -17.74 -33.15 8.03
N ASN A 125 -17.79 -32.29 7.01
CA ASN A 125 -16.76 -32.13 5.98
C ASN A 125 -15.71 -31.07 6.38
N GLY A 126 -15.82 -30.52 7.59
CA GLY A 126 -14.93 -29.49 8.11
C GLY A 126 -15.22 -28.08 7.59
N LYS A 127 -16.27 -27.86 6.79
CA LYS A 127 -16.65 -26.55 6.28
C LYS A 127 -17.28 -25.71 7.39
N VAL A 128 -16.79 -24.50 7.57
CA VAL A 128 -17.36 -23.54 8.54
C VAL A 128 -18.57 -22.86 7.91
N ASP A 129 -19.74 -23.10 8.49
CA ASP A 129 -21.00 -22.56 8.00
C ASP A 129 -21.18 -21.10 8.42
N PRO A 130 -21.27 -20.12 7.48
CA PRO A 130 -21.41 -18.71 7.82
C PRO A 130 -22.72 -18.38 8.55
N VAL A 131 -23.75 -19.23 8.46
CA VAL A 131 -25.04 -19.02 9.14
C VAL A 131 -24.99 -19.43 10.62
N LYS A 132 -24.18 -20.43 10.94
CA LYS A 132 -24.03 -20.97 12.30
C LYS A 132 -22.94 -20.26 13.12
N ASN A 133 -22.24 -19.31 12.52
CA ASN A 133 -21.10 -18.63 13.13
C ASN A 133 -21.32 -17.12 13.12
N ASP A 134 -20.68 -16.43 14.07
CA ASP A 134 -20.65 -14.97 14.04
C ASP A 134 -19.93 -14.50 12.76
N PRO A 135 -20.60 -13.75 11.87
CA PRO A 135 -20.04 -13.35 10.59
C PRO A 135 -18.84 -12.40 10.75
N THR A 136 -18.78 -11.63 11.85
CA THR A 136 -17.66 -10.75 12.17
C THR A 136 -16.44 -11.56 12.59
N ILE A 137 -16.63 -12.58 13.43
CA ILE A 137 -15.53 -13.47 13.86
C ILE A 137 -14.99 -14.24 12.66
N LEU A 138 -15.86 -14.84 11.85
CA LEU A 138 -15.46 -15.60 10.67
C LEU A 138 -14.68 -14.71 9.67
N ALA A 139 -15.19 -13.52 9.36
CA ALA A 139 -14.50 -12.58 8.48
C ALA A 139 -13.14 -12.16 9.03
N LEU A 140 -13.03 -11.95 10.35
CA LEU A 140 -11.75 -11.59 10.99
C LEU A 140 -10.74 -12.73 10.95
N VAL A 141 -11.17 -13.98 11.19
CA VAL A 141 -10.31 -15.17 11.09
C VAL A 141 -9.82 -15.37 9.66
N ILE A 142 -10.72 -15.35 8.67
CA ILE A 142 -10.33 -15.48 7.25
C ILE A 142 -9.35 -14.37 6.86
N ARG A 143 -9.65 -13.12 7.22
CA ARG A 143 -8.76 -11.99 6.96
C ARG A 143 -7.38 -12.19 7.58
N TYR A 144 -7.34 -12.61 8.84
CA TYR A 144 -6.09 -12.89 9.56
C TYR A 144 -5.26 -13.98 8.86
N LEU A 145 -5.86 -15.14 8.56
CA LEU A 145 -5.16 -16.24 7.88
C LEU A 145 -4.63 -15.84 6.51
N ARG A 146 -5.39 -15.02 5.76
CA ARG A 146 -4.94 -14.53 4.44
C ARG A 146 -3.82 -13.52 4.54
N LEU A 147 -3.83 -12.64 5.54
CA LEU A 147 -2.76 -11.66 5.75
C LEU A 147 -1.45 -12.36 6.08
N ASP A 148 -1.45 -13.22 7.11
CA ASP A 148 -0.25 -13.94 7.53
C ASP A 148 0.18 -14.99 6.50
N GLY A 149 -0.78 -15.55 5.74
CA GLY A 149 -0.51 -16.43 4.62
C GLY A 149 0.09 -15.72 3.40
N GLY A 150 0.07 -14.38 3.35
CA GLY A 150 0.56 -13.64 2.19
C GLY A 150 -0.41 -13.61 0.99
N HIS A 151 -1.70 -13.88 1.18
CA HIS A 151 -2.74 -13.91 0.13
C HIS A 151 -3.77 -12.76 0.18
N ALA A 152 -3.59 -11.76 1.06
CA ALA A 152 -4.50 -10.61 1.16
C ALA A 152 -3.97 -9.40 0.37
N ASN A 153 -4.79 -8.70 -0.43
CA ASN A 153 -4.35 -7.50 -1.15
C ASN A 153 -4.40 -6.21 -0.28
N GLU A 154 -4.65 -6.34 1.01
CA GLU A 154 -4.75 -5.22 1.96
C GLU A 154 -3.41 -4.97 2.66
N ALA A 155 -2.91 -3.74 2.65
CA ALA A 155 -1.82 -3.34 3.54
C ALA A 155 -2.38 -2.77 4.86
N GLN A 156 -1.93 -3.33 5.99
CA GLN A 156 -2.28 -2.82 7.31
C GLN A 156 -1.41 -1.62 7.72
N ILE A 157 -1.81 -0.91 8.78
CA ILE A 157 -1.13 0.28 9.33
C ILE A 157 0.34 0.04 9.68
N THR A 158 0.72 -1.21 9.98
CA THR A 158 2.08 -1.60 10.38
C THR A 158 2.68 -2.67 9.46
N GLY A 159 2.05 -2.95 8.31
CA GLY A 159 2.41 -4.05 7.43
C GLY A 159 3.00 -3.61 6.10
N THR A 160 3.84 -4.46 5.53
CA THR A 160 4.27 -4.38 4.13
C THR A 160 3.45 -5.35 3.31
N ARG A 161 3.03 -4.93 2.11
CA ARG A 161 2.28 -5.80 1.20
C ARG A 161 2.84 -5.72 -0.22
N THR A 162 3.03 -6.90 -0.81
CA THR A 162 3.42 -7.05 -2.22
C THR A 162 2.27 -7.62 -3.03
N GLY A 163 2.06 -7.12 -4.25
CA GLY A 163 1.09 -7.70 -5.18
C GLY A 163 0.87 -6.87 -6.43
N LYS A 164 0.15 -7.45 -7.39
CA LYS A 164 -0.26 -6.77 -8.63
C LYS A 164 -1.25 -5.64 -8.31
N ASN A 165 -2.10 -5.89 -7.32
CA ASN A 165 -3.04 -4.93 -6.75
C ASN A 165 -2.85 -4.89 -5.24
N VAL A 166 -2.74 -3.70 -4.66
CA VAL A 166 -2.57 -3.48 -3.21
C VAL A 166 -3.42 -2.30 -2.76
N PHE A 167 -4.20 -2.46 -1.71
CA PHE A 167 -5.16 -1.47 -1.22
C PHE A 167 -4.93 -1.19 0.26
N SER A 168 -5.12 0.04 0.70
CA SER A 168 -5.12 0.36 2.13
C SER A 168 -5.83 1.69 2.42
N THR A 169 -6.50 1.75 3.56
CA THR A 169 -7.44 2.83 3.93
C THR A 169 -6.99 3.67 5.12
N SER A 170 -5.74 3.52 5.59
CA SER A 170 -5.35 3.99 6.92
C SER A 170 -4.10 4.85 7.01
N PHE A 171 -3.82 5.68 5.99
CA PHE A 171 -2.61 6.50 5.95
C PHE A 171 -2.65 7.81 6.74
N GLY A 172 -3.67 8.03 7.58
CA GLY A 172 -3.88 9.27 8.33
C GLY A 172 -2.57 9.93 8.80
N PRO A 173 -1.85 9.40 9.81
CA PRO A 173 -0.59 9.98 10.29
C PRO A 173 0.69 9.40 9.65
N CYS A 174 0.56 8.51 8.67
CA CYS A 174 1.68 7.72 8.13
C CYS A 174 2.11 8.22 6.74
N ASN A 175 3.32 7.84 6.33
CA ASN A 175 3.78 8.07 4.97
C ASN A 175 3.65 6.74 4.20
N PRO A 176 2.75 6.64 3.20
CA PRO A 176 2.78 5.56 2.23
C PRO A 176 4.12 5.58 1.50
N ILE A 177 4.76 4.41 1.47
CA ILE A 177 5.94 4.17 0.65
C ILE A 177 5.55 3.10 -0.36
N VAL A 178 5.61 3.45 -1.64
CA VAL A 178 5.32 2.52 -2.74
C VAL A 178 6.59 2.30 -3.53
N GLY A 179 6.96 1.03 -3.71
CA GLY A 179 7.96 0.62 -4.68
C GLY A 179 7.32 -0.21 -5.77
N LYS A 180 7.89 -0.16 -6.98
CA LYS A 180 7.52 -1.05 -8.07
C LYS A 180 8.71 -1.94 -8.39
N ARG A 181 8.56 -3.25 -8.24
CA ARG A 181 9.60 -4.25 -8.55
C ARG A 181 9.92 -4.27 -10.05
N LYS A 182 11.20 -4.46 -10.40
CA LYS A 182 11.67 -4.44 -11.80
C LYS A 182 11.20 -5.67 -12.57
N ASP A 183 11.39 -6.86 -12.02
CA ASP A 183 11.24 -8.10 -12.80
C ASP A 183 9.77 -8.53 -12.97
N ASP A 184 9.00 -8.47 -11.90
CA ASP A 184 7.61 -8.95 -11.87
C ASP A 184 6.57 -7.81 -11.95
N GLN A 185 7.03 -6.55 -11.93
CA GLN A 185 6.20 -5.35 -12.00
C GLN A 185 5.15 -5.26 -10.88
N LEU A 186 5.33 -6.00 -9.77
CA LEU A 186 4.44 -5.94 -8.62
C LEU A 186 4.71 -4.68 -7.79
N PHE A 187 3.64 -4.17 -7.18
CA PHE A 187 3.78 -3.12 -6.18
C PHE A 187 4.18 -3.71 -4.85
N VAL A 188 5.02 -2.97 -4.14
CA VAL A 188 5.30 -3.15 -2.72
C VAL A 188 4.82 -1.87 -2.03
N LEU A 189 3.91 -2.01 -1.07
CA LEU A 189 3.38 -0.89 -0.28
C LEU A 189 3.76 -1.09 1.18
N HIS A 190 4.35 -0.08 1.79
CA HIS A 190 4.64 -0.04 3.21
C HIS A 190 4.04 1.19 3.88
N HIS A 191 3.66 0.99 5.13
CA HIS A 191 3.01 1.97 5.97
C HIS A 191 4.00 2.51 7.01
N ALA A 192 4.68 3.62 6.67
CA ALA A 192 5.73 4.15 7.54
C ALA A 192 5.16 4.99 8.69
N ASP A 193 5.09 4.36 9.86
CA ASP A 193 4.72 4.98 11.13
C ASP A 193 5.90 5.76 11.75
N GLY A 194 7.12 5.23 11.63
CA GLY A 194 8.39 5.84 12.00
C GLY A 194 9.13 6.51 10.84
N ALA A 195 10.29 7.09 11.16
CA ALA A 195 11.20 7.70 10.18
C ALA A 195 12.48 6.87 9.96
N PHE A 196 12.60 5.74 10.65
CA PHE A 196 13.75 4.85 10.60
C PHE A 196 13.66 4.01 9.34
N VAL A 197 14.78 3.92 8.62
CA VAL A 197 14.96 3.05 7.46
C VAL A 197 16.14 2.17 7.80
N ASP A 198 15.89 1.14 8.58
CA ASP A 198 16.83 0.06 8.83
C ASP A 198 16.26 -1.23 8.26
N ARG A 199 17.06 -2.29 8.19
CA ARG A 199 16.60 -3.58 7.65
C ARG A 199 15.77 -4.39 8.65
N THR A 200 15.23 -3.76 9.69
CA THR A 200 14.36 -4.41 10.67
C THR A 200 12.89 -4.06 10.42
N ASP A 201 11.99 -4.85 11.00
CA ASP A 201 10.54 -4.65 10.94
C ASP A 201 9.97 -4.49 9.51
N GLY A 202 8.88 -3.72 9.37
CA GLY A 202 8.12 -3.62 8.12
C GLY A 202 8.89 -2.94 6.98
N ILE A 203 9.72 -1.95 7.28
CA ILE A 203 10.53 -1.28 6.24
C ILE A 203 11.65 -2.20 5.73
N GLY A 204 12.21 -3.07 6.58
CA GLY A 204 13.08 -4.17 6.18
C GLY A 204 12.37 -5.12 5.21
N GLN A 205 11.14 -5.55 5.52
CA GLN A 205 10.34 -6.39 4.61
C GLN A 205 10.07 -5.70 3.26
N PHE A 206 9.88 -4.37 3.27
CA PHE A 206 9.72 -3.59 2.04
C PHE A 206 10.99 -3.63 1.18
N ILE A 207 12.16 -3.41 1.78
CA ILE A 207 13.45 -3.45 1.07
C ILE A 207 13.73 -4.85 0.54
N THR A 208 13.63 -5.88 1.38
CA THR A 208 13.82 -7.29 0.97
C THR A 208 12.90 -7.65 -0.18
N SER A 209 11.63 -7.23 -0.10
CA SER A 209 10.67 -7.44 -1.17
C SER A 209 11.13 -6.80 -2.48
N LEU A 210 11.66 -5.58 -2.48
CA LEU A 210 12.18 -4.99 -3.72
C LEU A 210 13.38 -5.76 -4.27
N GLU A 211 14.28 -6.21 -3.41
CA GLU A 211 15.47 -6.99 -3.80
C GLU A 211 15.09 -8.33 -4.44
N GLU A 212 14.09 -9.03 -3.89
CA GLU A 212 13.55 -10.27 -4.47
C GLU A 212 12.98 -10.08 -5.88
N GLY A 213 12.49 -8.88 -6.20
CA GLY A 213 11.98 -8.51 -7.52
C GLY A 213 13.01 -7.90 -8.47
N GLY A 214 14.31 -8.10 -8.21
CA GLY A 214 15.40 -7.54 -9.03
C GLY A 214 15.69 -6.06 -8.76
N GLY A 215 15.17 -5.51 -7.66
CA GLY A 215 15.21 -4.09 -7.32
C GLY A 215 13.93 -3.35 -7.72
N ALA A 216 14.00 -2.01 -7.74
CA ALA A 216 12.83 -1.15 -7.99
C ALA A 216 12.96 -0.25 -9.24
N ASP A 217 11.94 -0.22 -10.10
CA ASP A 217 11.80 0.77 -11.18
C ASP A 217 11.75 2.19 -10.62
N PHE A 218 10.96 2.35 -9.56
CA PHE A 218 10.89 3.55 -8.75
C PHE A 218 10.49 3.20 -7.32
N VAL A 219 10.83 4.10 -6.42
CA VAL A 219 10.30 4.15 -5.05
C VAL A 219 9.77 5.54 -4.80
N VAL A 220 8.55 5.66 -4.28
CA VAL A 220 7.91 6.93 -3.99
C VAL A 220 7.46 7.00 -2.54
N VAL A 221 7.87 8.07 -1.87
CA VAL A 221 7.41 8.44 -0.53
C VAL A 221 6.35 9.51 -0.69
N MET A 222 5.12 9.19 -0.31
CA MET A 222 4.01 10.13 -0.35
C MET A 222 4.04 11.01 0.90
N GLN A 223 3.92 12.31 0.70
CA GLN A 223 3.88 13.31 1.76
C GLN A 223 2.51 13.96 1.82
N ASN A 224 1.92 13.95 3.02
CA ASN A 224 0.76 14.76 3.35
C ASN A 224 1.24 16.01 4.12
N PRO A 225 1.21 17.22 3.51
CA PRO A 225 1.65 18.46 4.15
C PRO A 225 0.61 19.03 5.12
N LYS A 226 -0.60 18.47 5.21
CA LYS A 226 -1.56 18.83 6.26
C LYS A 226 -1.20 18.22 7.62
N ILE A 227 -0.18 17.36 7.69
CA ILE A 227 0.17 16.58 8.87
C ILE A 227 1.65 16.77 9.21
N ALA A 228 1.92 17.55 10.26
CA ALA A 228 3.28 17.94 10.65
C ALA A 228 4.24 16.75 10.83
N ARG A 229 3.76 15.64 11.41
CA ARG A 229 4.57 14.41 11.55
C ARG A 229 4.96 13.82 10.19
N SER A 230 4.05 13.83 9.21
CA SER A 230 4.35 13.37 7.85
C SER A 230 5.42 14.24 7.18
N ILE A 231 5.33 15.57 7.33
CA ILE A 231 6.33 16.51 6.78
C ILE A 231 7.72 16.22 7.34
N GLY A 232 7.85 15.98 8.66
CA GLY A 232 9.14 15.69 9.28
C GLY A 232 9.70 14.31 8.92
N LYS A 233 8.84 13.31 8.70
CA LYS A 233 9.25 11.93 8.40
C LYS A 233 9.62 11.72 6.93
N ALA A 234 8.81 12.27 6.01
CA ALA A 234 8.97 12.05 4.56
C ALA A 234 10.40 12.30 4.02
N PRO A 235 11.12 13.39 4.37
CA PRO A 235 12.47 13.59 3.90
C PRO A 235 13.48 12.58 4.47
N LEU A 236 13.29 12.16 5.72
CA LEU A 236 14.13 11.14 6.37
C LEU A 236 13.93 9.76 5.70
N LEU A 237 12.67 9.41 5.41
CA LEU A 237 12.32 8.17 4.72
C LEU A 237 12.90 8.14 3.30
N ALA A 238 12.68 9.19 2.51
CA ALA A 238 13.20 9.27 1.15
C ALA A 238 14.73 9.26 1.11
N GLY A 239 15.37 10.01 2.02
CA GLY A 239 16.82 10.03 2.18
C GLY A 239 17.38 8.67 2.60
N GLY A 240 16.82 8.07 3.65
CA GLY A 240 17.22 6.77 4.16
C GLY A 240 17.07 5.66 3.12
N LEU A 241 15.92 5.60 2.44
CA LEU A 241 15.70 4.62 1.36
C LEU A 241 16.67 4.78 0.20
N SER A 242 17.02 6.01 -0.18
CA SER A 242 18.02 6.24 -1.24
C SER A 242 19.37 5.63 -0.85
N VAL A 243 19.77 5.80 0.42
CA VAL A 243 21.02 5.27 0.94
C VAL A 243 20.99 3.74 1.05
N GLU A 244 19.94 3.18 1.64
CA GLU A 244 19.81 1.72 1.83
C GLU A 244 19.71 0.94 0.52
N LEU A 245 19.02 1.49 -0.47
CA LEU A 245 18.90 0.89 -1.81
C LEU A 245 20.09 1.23 -2.72
N GLN A 246 20.93 2.20 -2.33
CA GLN A 246 21.98 2.80 -3.17
C GLN A 246 21.45 3.34 -4.51
N GLU A 247 20.21 3.80 -4.52
CA GLU A 247 19.48 4.21 -5.73
C GLU A 247 19.12 5.70 -5.71
N ARG A 248 19.22 6.37 -6.86
CA ARG A 248 18.84 7.79 -7.01
C ARG A 248 17.39 7.98 -7.45
N ASN A 249 16.68 6.90 -7.76
CA ASN A 249 15.31 6.93 -8.28
C ASN A 249 14.24 6.95 -7.17
N VAL A 250 14.63 7.12 -5.90
CA VAL A 250 13.69 7.38 -4.81
C VAL A 250 13.15 8.81 -4.95
N LYS A 251 11.83 8.93 -5.03
CA LYS A 251 11.10 10.20 -5.18
C LYS A 251 10.29 10.49 -3.94
N ARG A 252 10.10 11.78 -3.66
CA ARG A 252 9.11 12.26 -2.70
C ARG A 252 8.10 13.10 -3.43
N VAL A 253 6.82 12.86 -3.16
CA VAL A 253 5.71 13.56 -3.83
C VAL A 253 4.81 14.20 -2.79
N ASP A 254 4.54 15.48 -2.97
CA ASP A 254 3.67 16.25 -2.09
C ASP A 254 2.21 16.23 -2.57
N PHE A 255 1.29 15.88 -1.66
CA PHE A 255 -0.14 15.86 -1.90
C PHE A 255 -0.83 16.91 -1.04
N PRO A 256 -0.91 18.18 -1.49
CA PRO A 256 -1.46 19.29 -0.71
C PRO A 256 -2.91 19.08 -0.26
N GLU A 257 -3.67 18.26 -0.97
CA GLU A 257 -5.03 17.85 -0.61
C GLU A 257 -5.06 16.95 0.62
N GLY A 258 -3.96 16.26 0.91
CA GLY A 258 -3.90 15.18 1.88
C GLY A 258 -4.56 13.91 1.36
N TYR A 259 -4.38 12.83 2.08
CA TYR A 259 -4.92 11.51 1.73
C TYR A 259 -5.17 10.70 3.00
N SER A 260 -6.04 9.70 2.90
CA SER A 260 -6.22 8.67 3.91
C SER A 260 -6.08 7.25 3.34
N ALA A 261 -6.16 7.09 2.03
CA ALA A 261 -6.18 5.80 1.37
C ALA A 261 -5.27 5.76 0.15
N ILE A 262 -4.86 4.54 -0.22
CA ILE A 262 -4.10 4.26 -1.43
C ILE A 262 -4.60 2.97 -2.10
N ALA A 263 -4.64 2.97 -3.43
CA ALA A 263 -4.83 1.78 -4.25
C ALA A 263 -3.72 1.73 -5.31
N CYS A 264 -2.93 0.67 -5.31
CA CYS A 264 -1.97 0.37 -6.35
C CYS A 264 -2.58 -0.72 -7.22
N VAL A 265 -2.72 -0.51 -8.53
CA VAL A 265 -3.44 -1.43 -9.41
C VAL A 265 -2.71 -1.68 -10.73
N ASN A 266 -2.87 -2.89 -11.25
CA ASN A 266 -2.31 -3.36 -12.53
C ASN A 266 -0.79 -3.26 -12.68
N GLY A 267 -0.04 -3.07 -11.58
CA GLY A 267 1.41 -2.85 -11.63
C GLY A 267 1.84 -1.51 -12.25
N THR A 268 0.92 -0.58 -12.53
CA THR A 268 1.24 0.68 -13.23
C THR A 268 0.67 1.93 -12.58
N THR A 269 -0.41 1.80 -11.82
CA THR A 269 -1.15 2.96 -11.31
C THR A 269 -1.19 2.98 -9.80
N VAL A 270 -0.82 4.12 -9.20
CA VAL A 270 -0.97 4.39 -7.77
C VAL A 270 -2.01 5.48 -7.59
N ILE A 271 -3.10 5.21 -6.88
CA ILE A 271 -4.20 6.14 -6.64
C ILE A 271 -4.20 6.47 -5.16
N LEU A 272 -3.96 7.73 -4.82
CA LEU A 272 -4.18 8.28 -3.48
C LEU A 272 -5.57 8.89 -3.42
N ALA A 273 -6.24 8.68 -2.28
CA ALA A 273 -7.55 9.24 -2.06
C ALA A 273 -7.76 9.78 -0.64
N GLU A 274 -8.62 10.79 -0.53
CA GLU A 274 -9.11 11.26 0.78
C GLU A 274 -10.02 10.22 1.42
N LYS A 275 -10.72 9.43 0.61
CA LYS A 275 -11.61 8.37 1.07
C LYS A 275 -11.61 7.17 0.11
N MET A 276 -11.54 5.98 0.70
CA MET A 276 -11.80 4.73 0.01
C MET A 276 -12.99 4.02 0.65
N GLU A 277 -13.97 3.65 -0.17
CA GLU A 277 -15.14 2.87 0.24
C GLU A 277 -15.24 1.58 -0.58
N PHE A 278 -15.85 0.56 0.01
CA PHE A 278 -16.00 -0.75 -0.63
C PHE A 278 -17.46 -1.03 -0.98
N PHE A 279 -17.70 -1.70 -2.10
CA PHE A 279 -19.00 -2.24 -2.47
C PHE A 279 -18.89 -3.72 -2.83
N LYS A 280 -19.94 -4.50 -2.57
CA LYS A 280 -19.97 -5.94 -2.84
C LYS A 280 -20.71 -6.29 -4.13
N ASN A 281 -21.65 -5.45 -4.55
CA ASN A 281 -22.55 -5.75 -5.65
C ASN A 281 -22.99 -4.46 -6.38
N ALA A 282 -23.68 -4.64 -7.51
CA ALA A 282 -24.14 -3.54 -8.35
C ALA A 282 -25.16 -2.61 -7.67
N THR A 283 -25.90 -3.09 -6.67
CA THR A 283 -26.85 -2.26 -5.91
C THR A 283 -26.10 -1.34 -4.96
N GLU A 284 -25.21 -1.88 -4.11
CA GLU A 284 -24.35 -1.09 -3.22
C GLU A 284 -23.49 -0.09 -4.01
N LYS A 285 -22.95 -0.49 -5.17
CA LYS A 285 -22.21 0.42 -6.06
C LYS A 285 -23.05 1.64 -6.45
N ARG A 286 -24.29 1.43 -6.88
CA ARG A 286 -25.19 2.53 -7.29
C ARG A 286 -25.55 3.44 -6.11
N GLU A 287 -25.86 2.87 -4.95
CA GLU A 287 -26.17 3.61 -3.73
C GLU A 287 -25.00 4.51 -3.30
N LEU A 288 -23.78 3.98 -3.31
CA LEU A 288 -22.58 4.78 -2.97
C LEU A 288 -22.32 5.89 -4.00
N ILE A 289 -22.49 5.61 -5.30
CA ILE A 289 -22.36 6.64 -6.34
C ILE A 289 -23.40 7.75 -6.10
N GLN A 290 -24.66 7.41 -5.87
CA GLN A 290 -25.72 8.38 -5.61
C GLN A 290 -25.44 9.21 -4.36
N LYS A 291 -25.03 8.57 -3.26
CA LYS A 291 -24.64 9.27 -2.02
C LYS A 291 -23.58 10.34 -2.27
N HIS A 292 -22.57 10.03 -3.07
CA HIS A 292 -21.49 10.97 -3.41
C HIS A 292 -21.91 12.06 -4.39
N GLN A 293 -22.92 11.82 -5.23
CA GLN A 293 -23.53 12.86 -6.07
C GLN A 293 -24.33 13.86 -5.22
N GLU A 294 -25.10 13.37 -4.25
CA GLU A 294 -25.93 14.20 -3.37
C GLU A 294 -25.11 15.08 -2.41
N HIS A 295 -23.94 14.63 -2.00
CA HIS A 295 -23.09 15.33 -1.02
C HIS A 295 -22.01 16.23 -1.65
N GLU A 296 -22.02 16.38 -2.99
CA GLU A 296 -21.02 17.12 -3.79
C GLU A 296 -19.58 16.85 -3.35
N ILE A 297 -18.93 15.85 -3.98
CA ILE A 297 -17.49 15.64 -3.77
C ILE A 297 -16.73 16.91 -4.16
N LYS A 298 -16.06 17.51 -3.18
CA LYS A 298 -15.26 18.72 -3.40
C LYS A 298 -13.93 18.37 -4.07
N GLY A 299 -13.59 19.15 -5.10
CA GLY A 299 -12.31 19.06 -5.80
C GLY A 299 -12.32 18.07 -6.97
N ASN A 300 -11.38 18.27 -7.90
CA ASN A 300 -11.16 17.38 -9.04
C ASN A 300 -10.01 16.43 -8.74
N GLY A 301 -10.08 15.25 -9.36
CA GLY A 301 -8.93 14.37 -9.44
C GLY A 301 -7.86 14.95 -10.36
N ARG A 302 -6.63 14.49 -10.19
CA ARG A 302 -5.51 14.92 -11.04
C ARG A 302 -4.42 13.87 -11.10
N GLN A 303 -3.67 13.92 -12.18
CA GLN A 303 -2.54 13.05 -12.43
C GLN A 303 -1.22 13.71 -12.06
N VAL A 304 -0.30 12.93 -11.49
CA VAL A 304 1.09 13.29 -11.18
C VAL A 304 2.00 12.37 -11.99
N ASP A 305 2.67 12.94 -12.98
CA ASP A 305 3.78 12.26 -13.64
C ASP A 305 4.98 12.24 -12.68
N ILE A 306 5.46 11.05 -12.33
CA ILE A 306 6.60 10.85 -11.42
C ILE A 306 7.96 11.23 -12.03
N ARG A 307 8.01 11.55 -13.33
CA ARG A 307 9.22 12.00 -14.03
C ARG A 307 9.30 13.52 -14.07
N GLU A 308 8.18 14.19 -14.35
CA GLU A 308 8.14 15.61 -14.70
C GLU A 308 6.96 16.36 -14.04
N SER A 309 6.87 16.29 -12.72
CA SER A 309 5.87 17.04 -11.95
C SER A 309 6.51 18.00 -10.95
N ALA A 310 5.95 19.22 -10.87
CA ALA A 310 6.31 20.23 -9.87
C ALA A 310 6.02 19.79 -8.42
N GLN A 311 5.24 18.73 -8.23
CA GLN A 311 4.94 18.16 -6.91
C GLN A 311 5.98 17.14 -6.45
N ILE A 312 6.87 16.71 -7.34
CA ILE A 312 8.01 15.91 -6.95
C ILE A 312 8.99 16.85 -6.25
N ILE A 313 9.23 16.59 -4.98
CA ILE A 313 10.22 17.35 -4.23
C ILE A 313 11.61 16.77 -4.57
N PRO A 314 12.53 17.59 -5.12
CA PRO A 314 13.82 17.09 -5.55
C PRO A 314 14.66 16.62 -4.36
N MET A 315 15.53 15.64 -4.60
CA MET A 315 16.39 15.09 -3.55
C MET A 315 17.36 16.13 -2.96
N SER A 316 17.74 17.16 -3.73
CA SER A 316 18.52 18.29 -3.25
C SER A 316 17.81 19.06 -2.12
N GLN A 317 16.51 19.30 -2.28
CA GLN A 317 15.68 19.91 -1.24
C GLN A 317 15.47 18.95 -0.06
N THR A 318 15.24 17.66 -0.34
CA THR A 318 15.18 16.63 0.71
C THR A 318 16.43 16.62 1.58
N VAL A 319 17.64 16.67 1.01
CA VAL A 319 18.90 16.71 1.80
C VAL A 319 18.95 17.93 2.71
N LYS A 320 18.53 19.10 2.21
CA LYS A 320 18.46 20.32 3.01
C LYS A 320 17.54 20.13 4.22
N GLU A 321 16.34 19.58 4.00
CA GLU A 321 15.39 19.30 5.08
C GLU A 321 15.92 18.27 6.08
N VAL A 322 16.59 17.20 5.62
CA VAL A 322 17.26 16.24 6.52
C VAL A 322 18.32 16.94 7.38
N LYS A 323 19.13 17.85 6.82
CA LYS A 323 20.12 18.62 7.59
C LYS A 323 19.47 19.48 8.67
N GLU A 324 18.38 20.17 8.34
CA GLU A 324 17.64 21.02 9.27
C GLU A 324 17.05 20.18 10.43
N ILE A 325 16.40 19.06 10.11
CA ILE A 325 15.84 18.13 11.11
C ILE A 325 16.95 17.56 12.00
N ASN A 326 18.06 17.14 11.41
CA ASN A 326 19.19 16.57 12.15
C ASN A 326 19.79 17.57 13.15
N GLN A 327 19.95 18.83 12.74
CA GLN A 327 20.46 19.89 13.61
C GLN A 327 19.49 20.25 14.74
N GLN A 328 18.19 20.29 14.46
CA GLN A 328 17.16 20.50 15.48
C GLN A 328 17.20 19.38 16.52
N MET A 329 17.25 18.12 16.09
CA MET A 329 17.29 16.95 16.98
C MET A 329 18.58 16.89 17.80
N LYS A 330 19.73 17.22 17.21
CA LYS A 330 21.02 17.36 17.92
C LYS A 330 20.92 18.36 19.06
N THR A 331 20.33 19.52 18.79
CA THR A 331 20.14 20.61 19.77
C THR A 331 19.18 20.18 20.89
N GLN A 332 18.03 19.60 20.54
CA GLN A 332 17.03 19.13 21.51
C GLN A 332 17.58 18.03 22.42
N ARG A 333 18.35 17.09 21.85
CA ARG A 333 18.95 15.97 22.60
C ARG A 333 20.27 16.32 23.31
N LYS A 334 20.80 17.53 23.10
CA LYS A 334 22.11 17.97 23.64
C LYS A 334 23.24 16.98 23.33
N THR A 335 23.28 16.47 22.11
CA THR A 335 24.27 15.47 21.66
C THR A 335 25.35 16.10 20.77
N LYS A 336 26.52 15.46 20.69
CA LYS A 336 27.62 15.92 19.81
C LYS A 336 27.30 15.71 18.33
N GLU A 337 26.61 14.63 18.01
CA GLU A 337 26.22 14.24 16.66
C GLU A 337 24.69 14.11 16.57
N GLY A 338 24.13 14.50 15.43
CA GLY A 338 22.70 14.32 15.19
C GLY A 338 22.37 12.85 14.84
N PRO A 339 21.12 12.42 15.03
CA PRO A 339 20.73 11.02 14.81
C PRO A 339 20.70 10.60 13.34
N TYR A 340 20.78 11.52 12.38
CA TYR A 340 20.63 11.27 10.95
C TYR A 340 21.90 11.56 10.13
N GLU A 341 23.06 11.64 10.79
CA GLU A 341 24.35 11.86 10.12
C GLU A 341 24.67 10.79 9.06
N ASN A 342 24.27 9.54 9.30
CA ASN A 342 24.51 8.45 8.35
C ASN A 342 23.74 8.62 7.04
N ILE A 343 22.49 9.11 7.11
CA ILE A 343 21.71 9.44 5.91
C ILE A 343 22.42 10.54 5.12
N LEU A 344 22.85 11.61 5.79
CA LEU A 344 23.53 12.74 5.15
C LEU A 344 24.84 12.32 4.47
N LYS A 345 25.70 11.56 5.17
CA LYS A 345 26.96 11.03 4.63
C LYS A 345 26.72 10.06 3.46
N GLY A 346 25.68 9.23 3.55
CA GLY A 346 25.29 8.31 2.48
C GLY A 346 24.87 9.06 1.22
N LEU A 347 23.98 10.04 1.34
CA LEU A 347 23.52 10.87 0.23
C LEU A 347 24.68 11.66 -0.41
N GLU A 348 25.60 12.19 0.39
CA GLU A 348 26.79 12.89 -0.10
C GLU A 348 27.72 11.95 -0.89
N LYS A 349 27.99 10.74 -0.40
CA LYS A 349 28.76 9.72 -1.13
C LYS A 349 28.10 9.34 -2.45
N MET A 350 26.77 9.37 -2.50
CA MET A 350 26.00 9.16 -3.73
C MET A 350 25.99 10.39 -4.64
N GLY A 351 26.66 11.50 -4.30
CA GLY A 351 26.68 12.73 -5.08
C GLY A 351 25.37 13.53 -5.04
N ILE A 352 24.49 13.25 -4.08
CA ILE A 352 23.24 13.97 -3.86
C ILE A 352 23.52 15.06 -2.82
N VAL A 353 23.66 16.29 -3.28
CA VAL A 353 24.00 17.44 -2.44
C VAL A 353 22.83 18.42 -2.34
N PRO A 354 22.77 19.23 -1.26
CA PRO A 354 21.74 20.26 -1.14
C PRO A 354 21.79 21.25 -2.30
N GLU A 355 20.63 21.77 -2.65
CA GLU A 355 20.58 22.88 -3.61
C GLU A 355 21.17 24.12 -2.95
N ILE A 356 22.24 24.65 -3.53
CA ILE A 356 22.80 25.93 -3.09
C ILE A 356 21.87 26.99 -3.68
N PRO A 357 21.22 27.83 -2.86
CA PRO A 357 20.41 28.92 -3.40
C PRO A 357 21.31 29.76 -4.29
N LYS A 358 20.93 29.92 -5.57
CA LYS A 358 21.56 30.93 -6.42
C LYS A 358 21.37 32.25 -5.71
N LYS A 359 22.43 32.79 -5.09
CA LYS A 359 22.43 34.16 -4.60
C LYS A 359 22.18 35.02 -5.83
N GLU A 360 20.96 35.52 -6.00
CA GLU A 360 20.77 36.72 -6.80
C GLU A 360 21.60 37.79 -6.11
N GLY A 361 22.75 38.10 -6.71
CA GLY A 361 23.69 39.07 -6.15
C GLY A 361 22.95 40.37 -5.88
N LEU A 362 23.19 40.96 -4.71
CA LEU A 362 22.71 42.29 -4.30
C LEU A 362 22.84 43.34 -5.43
N LEU A 363 23.79 43.17 -6.34
CA LEU A 363 24.01 44.02 -7.51
C LEU A 363 22.82 44.10 -8.48
N LYS A 364 21.97 43.07 -8.61
CA LYS A 364 20.76 43.16 -9.47
C LYS A 364 19.63 44.00 -8.85
N LYS A 365 19.65 44.25 -7.54
CA LYS A 365 18.73 45.21 -6.88
C LYS A 365 19.18 46.66 -7.02
N ILE A 366 20.47 46.90 -7.27
CA ILE A 366 21.03 48.26 -7.39
C ILE A 366 20.82 48.83 -8.80
N PHE A 367 20.78 47.99 -9.85
CA PHE A 367 20.55 48.42 -11.24
C PHE A 367 19.08 48.37 -11.70
N ARG A 368 18.13 48.46 -10.76
CA ARG A 368 16.68 48.55 -11.06
C ARG A 368 16.05 49.90 -10.66
N PHE A 369 16.87 50.93 -10.49
CA PHE A 369 16.42 52.33 -10.44
C PHE A 369 16.67 53.02 -11.77
#